data_AF-A0A819RWL6-F1
#
_entry.id   AF-A0A819RWL6-F1
#
_cell.length_a   1.000
_cell.length_b   1.000
_cell.length_c   1.000
_cell.angle_alpha   90.00
_cell.angle_beta   90.00
_cell.angle_gamma   90.00
#
_symmetry.space_group_name_H-M   'P 1'
#
loop_
_entity.id
_entity.type
_entity.pdbx_description
1 polymer ?
#
loop_
_entity_poly.entity_id
_entity_poly.type
_entity_poly.pdbx_seq_one_letter_code
_entity_poly.pdbx_strand_id
1 'polypeptide(L)' 'MASNIINYIGTNLDPLIEYAEEPLLPLYKACAPLENIIDDLSLYIKLVFDRTLEQAPDGLTIDESAAIRLYTFE' A
#
# COMPACT_ATOMS: atom_id res chain seq x y z
N MET A 1 -32.60 -9.57 34.86
CA MET A 1 -31.45 -8.64 34.77
C MET A 1 -30.72 -8.97 33.48
N ALA A 2 -30.90 -8.16 32.44
CA ALA A 2 -30.16 -8.28 31.20
C ALA A 2 -28.86 -7.47 31.34
N SER A 3 -27.72 -8.14 31.30
CA SER A 3 -26.41 -7.50 31.32
C SER A 3 -26.12 -6.92 29.94
N ASN A 4 -26.06 -5.60 29.84
CA ASN A 4 -25.57 -4.91 28.65
C ASN A 4 -24.04 -5.08 28.58
N ILE A 5 -23.57 -5.92 27.67
CA ILE A 5 -22.14 -6.01 27.34
C ILE A 5 -21.82 -4.84 26.42
N ILE A 6 -21.14 -3.83 26.98
CA ILE A 6 -20.57 -2.74 26.20
C ILE A 6 -19.28 -3.28 25.58
N ASN A 7 -19.27 -3.49 24.26
CA ASN A 7 -18.05 -3.85 23.53
C ASN A 7 -17.08 -2.66 23.62
N TYR A 8 -16.01 -2.84 24.41
CA TYR A 8 -14.91 -1.90 24.49
C TYR A 8 -14.16 -1.92 23.15
N ILE A 9 -14.38 -0.91 22.31
CA ILE A 9 -13.56 -0.65 21.13
C ILE A 9 -12.26 -0.03 21.64
N GLY A 10 -11.41 -0.85 22.26
CA GLY A 10 -10.06 -0.45 22.59
C GLY A 10 -9.33 -0.21 21.27
N THR A 11 -8.94 1.04 21.01
CA THR A 11 -8.01 1.35 19.93
C THR A 11 -6.70 0.64 20.27
N ASN A 12 -6.51 -0.55 19.71
CA ASN A 12 -5.24 -1.25 19.78
C ASN A 12 -4.24 -0.40 18.97
N LEU A 13 -3.44 0.40 19.68
CA LEU A 13 -2.40 1.25 19.11
C LEU A 13 -1.07 0.49 19.00
N ASP A 14 -1.05 -0.82 19.26
CA ASP A 14 0.13 -1.62 19.03
C ASP A 14 0.48 -1.55 17.54
N PRO A 15 1.73 -1.21 17.18
CA PRO A 15 2.14 -1.21 15.79
C PRO A 15 1.93 -2.62 15.23
N LEU A 16 1.41 -2.71 14.01
CA LEU A 16 1.22 -3.97 13.31
C LEU A 16 2.62 -4.53 12.92
N ILE A 17 3.30 -5.17 13.88
CA ILE A 17 4.66 -5.71 13.70
C ILE A 17 4.67 -6.79 12.60
N GLU A 18 3.56 -7.48 12.41
CA GLU A 18 3.41 -8.55 11.43
C GLU A 18 3.75 -8.08 10.00
N TYR A 19 3.48 -6.81 9.64
CA TYR A 19 3.83 -6.27 8.32
C TYR A 19 5.32 -6.00 8.13
N ALA A 20 6.10 -5.91 9.22
CA ALA A 20 7.55 -5.74 9.12
C ALA A 20 8.26 -7.02 8.68
N GLU A 21 7.63 -8.18 8.89
CA GLU A 21 8.15 -9.49 8.50
C GLU A 21 7.65 -9.94 7.11
N GLU A 22 6.63 -9.26 6.56
CA GLU A 22 6.13 -9.54 5.22
C GLU A 22 7.19 -9.16 4.16
N PRO A 23 7.43 -10.03 3.17
CA PRO A 23 8.39 -9.73 2.11
C PRO A 23 7.91 -8.53 1.28
N LEU A 24 8.81 -7.57 1.05
CA LEU A 24 8.55 -6.51 0.09
C LEU A 24 8.41 -7.11 -1.31
N LEU A 25 7.26 -6.84 -1.93
CA LEU A 25 6.94 -7.28 -3.29
C LEU A 25 7.09 -6.10 -4.25
N PRO A 26 7.43 -6.35 -5.53
CA PRO A 26 7.28 -5.36 -6.58
C PRO A 26 5.85 -4.79 -6.61
N LEU A 27 5.72 -3.50 -6.94
CA LEU A 27 4.45 -2.77 -6.87
C LEU A 27 3.33 -3.48 -7.64
N TYR A 28 3.63 -4.04 -8.82
CA TYR A 28 2.63 -4.75 -9.62
C TYR A 28 2.05 -5.97 -8.87
N LYS A 29 2.86 -6.69 -8.09
CA LYS A 29 2.40 -7.85 -7.31
C LYS A 29 1.60 -7.41 -6.09
N ALA A 30 2.06 -6.35 -5.42
CA ALA A 30 1.34 -5.78 -4.29
C ALA A 30 -0.06 -5.29 -4.69
N CYS A 31 -0.20 -4.75 -5.91
CA CYS A 31 -1.47 -4.27 -6.45
C CYS A 31 -2.35 -5.34 -7.11
N ALA A 32 -1.83 -6.53 -7.41
CA ALA A 32 -2.58 -7.58 -8.10
C ALA A 32 -3.94 -7.92 -7.42
N PRO A 33 -4.06 -7.99 -6.08
CA PRO A 33 -5.35 -8.22 -5.42
C PRO A 33 -6.40 -7.12 -5.67
N LEU A 34 -5.97 -5.93 -6.10
CA LEU A 34 -6.82 -4.75 -6.30
C LEU A 34 -7.27 -4.57 -7.76
N GLU A 35 -6.74 -5.33 -8.72
CA GLU A 35 -7.01 -5.13 -10.15
C GLU A 35 -8.49 -5.24 -10.53
N ASN A 36 -9.28 -6.02 -9.78
CA ASN A 36 -10.72 -6.16 -10.01
C ASN A 36 -11.57 -5.18 -9.18
N ILE A 37 -10.93 -4.34 -8.37
CA ILE A 37 -11.59 -3.37 -7.47
C ILE A 37 -11.39 -1.95 -8.00
N ILE A 38 -10.21 -1.67 -8.54
CA ILE A 38 -9.82 -0.36 -9.03
C ILE A 38 -9.68 -0.43 -10.55
N ASP A 39 -10.59 0.26 -11.24
CA ASP A 39 -10.57 0.36 -12.70
C ASP A 39 -9.25 1.00 -13.17
N ASP A 40 -8.73 0.50 -14.30
CA ASP A 40 -7.51 0.98 -14.94
C ASP A 40 -6.24 0.97 -14.05
N LEU A 41 -6.24 0.24 -12.92
CA LEU A 41 -5.09 0.20 -12.00
C LEU A 41 -3.78 -0.16 -12.69
N SER A 42 -3.78 -1.16 -13.56
CA SER A 42 -2.58 -1.58 -14.30
C SER A 42 -2.07 -0.48 -15.24
N LEU A 43 -2.96 0.36 -15.78
CA LEU A 43 -2.60 1.54 -16.58
C LEU A 43 -1.89 2.58 -15.71
N TYR A 44 -2.44 2.88 -14.53
CA TYR A 44 -1.83 3.83 -13.61
C TYR A 44 -0.48 3.35 -13.08
N ILE A 45 -0.35 2.06 -12.74
CA ILE A 45 0.92 1.44 -12.34
C ILE A 45 1.96 1.63 -13.44
N LYS A 46 1.61 1.33 -14.69
CA LYS A 46 2.51 1.55 -15.82
C LYS A 46 2.90 3.03 -15.95
N LEU A 47 1.92 3.93 -15.85
CA LEU A 47 2.14 5.37 -15.98
C LEU A 47 3.06 5.93 -14.89
N VAL A 48 2.96 5.44 -13.64
CA VAL A 48 3.86 5.87 -12.57
C VAL A 48 5.26 5.32 -12.77
N PHE A 49 5.42 4.08 -13.25
CA PHE A 49 6.73 3.54 -13.58
C PHE A 49 7.40 4.33 -14.70
N ASP A 50 6.68 4.63 -15.78
CA ASP A 50 7.19 5.43 -16.90
C ASP A 50 7.62 6.86 -16.46
N ARG A 51 7.07 7.36 -15.35
CA ARG A 51 7.36 8.68 -14.78
C ARG A 51 8.33 8.64 -13.59
N THR A 52 8.75 7.45 -13.15
CA THR A 52 9.67 7.28 -12.03
C THR A 52 11.09 7.16 -12.57
N LEU A 53 12.00 7.98 -12.05
CA LEU A 53 13.41 7.87 -12.39
C LEU A 53 13.95 6.53 -11.88
N GLU A 54 14.76 5.84 -12.70
CA GLU A 54 15.35 4.54 -12.34
C GLU A 54 16.22 4.60 -11.07
N GLN A 55 16.76 5.79 -10.75
CA GLN A 55 17.54 6.02 -9.54
C GLN A 55 17.00 7.25 -8.81
N ALA A 56 16.31 7.01 -7.70
CA ALA A 56 15.80 8.09 -6.86
C ALA A 56 16.95 8.69 -6.02
N PRO A 57 17.01 10.04 -5.88
CA PRO A 57 18.11 10.71 -5.17
C PRO A 57 18.07 10.49 -3.65
N ASP A 58 17.01 9.89 -3.13
CA ASP A 58 16.70 9.68 -1.72
C ASP A 58 16.96 8.24 -1.24
N GLY A 59 17.57 7.39 -2.08
CA GLY A 59 17.89 6.01 -1.74
C GLY A 59 16.71 5.05 -1.82
N LEU A 60 15.56 5.51 -2.35
CA LEU A 60 14.42 4.65 -2.62
C LEU A 60 14.67 3.78 -3.85
N THR A 61 14.09 2.58 -3.82
CA THR A 61 13.94 1.74 -5.00
C THR A 61 12.94 2.36 -5.97
N ILE A 62 12.99 1.89 -7.22
CA ILE A 62 12.01 2.29 -8.24
C ILE A 62 10.58 1.93 -7.83
N ASP A 63 10.38 0.77 -7.19
CA ASP A 63 9.08 0.30 -6.72
C ASP A 63 8.53 1.21 -5.61
N GLU A 64 9.35 1.58 -4.63
CA GLU A 64 8.95 2.50 -3.54
C GLU A 64 8.60 3.88 -4.09
N SER A 65 9.42 4.40 -5.00
CA SER A 65 9.17 5.70 -5.64
C SER A 65 7.90 5.69 -6.49
N ALA A 66 7.66 4.60 -7.23
CA ALA A 66 6.45 4.42 -8.02
C ALA A 66 5.21 4.29 -7.12
N ALA A 67 5.32 3.59 -5.98
CA ALA A 67 4.23 3.43 -5.02
C ALA A 67 3.82 4.77 -4.40
N ILE A 68 4.78 5.61 -4.01
CA ILE A 68 4.51 6.96 -3.51
C ILE A 68 3.79 7.78 -4.58
N ARG A 69 4.29 7.76 -5.83
CA ARG A 69 3.66 8.47 -6.95
C ARG A 69 2.25 7.99 -7.21
N LEU A 70 2.00 6.68 -7.18
CA LEU A 70 0.68 6.08 -7.35
C LEU A 70 -0.29 6.54 -6.24
N TYR A 71 0.18 6.60 -4.99
CA TYR A 71 -0.60 7.09 -3.87
C TYR A 71 -0.95 8.58 -4.00
N THR A 72 -0.07 9.39 -4.58
CA THR A 72 -0.27 10.83 -4.78
C THR A 72 -0.83 11.21 -6.15
N PHE A 73 -1.31 10.25 -6.93
CA PHE A 73 -1.87 10.51 -8.26
C PHE A 73 -3.28 11.11 -8.09
N GLU A 74 -3.42 12.42 -8.34
CA GLU A 74 -4.71 13.14 -8.39
C GLU A 74 -5.38 13.05 -9.77
#